data_AF-A0AAU8L540-F1
#
_entry.id   AF-A0AAU8L540-F1
#
_cell.length_a   1.000
_cell.length_b   1.000
_cell.length_c   1.000
_cell.angle_alpha   90.00
_cell.angle_beta   90.00
_cell.angle_gamma   90.00
#
_symmetry.space_group_name_H-M   'P 1'
#
loop_
_entity.id
_entity.type
_entity.pdbx_description
1 polymer ?
#
loop_
_entity_poly.entity_id
_entity_poly.type
_entity_poly.pdbx_seq_one_letter_code
_entity_poly.pdbx_strand_id
1 'polypeptide(L)'
;MNPPPKPNSKVYEALERFLIVVENEDFVEGHEVLEPSWHAFKKLPESLNDAFILKGLINGATALALAKKGKIEGAKRVWTTFEKYAPLIELSTSELTPYYRQACRLLQHKKRFDM
;
A
#
# COMPACT_ATOMS: atom_id res chain seq x y z
N MET A 1 -28.01 4.69 -20.29
CA MET A 1 -26.71 5.31 -19.91
C MET A 1 -26.24 4.61 -18.65
N ASN A 2 -25.10 3.93 -18.69
CA ASN A 2 -24.51 3.38 -17.47
C ASN A 2 -23.93 4.54 -16.65
N PRO A 3 -24.09 4.55 -15.31
CA PRO A 3 -23.47 5.57 -14.49
C PRO A 3 -21.95 5.53 -14.70
N PRO A 4 -21.26 6.69 -14.61
CA PRO A 4 -19.80 6.69 -14.64
C PRO A 4 -19.28 5.75 -13.55
N PRO A 5 -18.22 4.95 -13.81
CA PRO A 5 -17.64 4.11 -12.79
C PRO A 5 -17.32 4.99 -11.57
N LYS A 6 -17.80 4.60 -10.40
CA LYS A 6 -17.54 5.33 -9.15
C LYS A 6 -16.02 5.52 -9.04
N PRO A 7 -15.52 6.72 -8.68
CA PRO A 7 -14.08 6.98 -8.51
C PRO A 7 -13.36 5.91 -7.67
N ASN A 8 -14.09 5.28 -6.74
CA ASN A 8 -13.59 4.21 -5.88
C ASN A 8 -13.27 2.88 -6.62
N SER A 9 -13.87 2.59 -7.79
CA SER A 9 -13.67 1.30 -8.49
C SER A 9 -12.22 1.00 -8.84
N LYS A 10 -11.50 1.99 -9.39
CA LYS A 10 -10.09 1.82 -9.78
C LYS A 10 -9.14 1.58 -8.61
N VAL A 11 -9.40 2.21 -7.47
CA VAL A 11 -8.57 2.02 -6.27
C VAL A 11 -8.89 0.69 -5.58
N TYR A 12 -10.15 0.21 -5.62
CA TYR A 12 -10.48 -1.15 -5.18
C TYR A 12 -9.73 -2.19 -6.02
N GLU A 13 -9.81 -2.11 -7.35
CA GLU A 13 -9.08 -3.01 -8.26
C GLU A 13 -7.57 -2.98 -8.01
N ALA A 14 -7.00 -1.79 -7.79
CA ALA A 14 -5.59 -1.63 -7.47
C ALA A 14 -5.21 -2.29 -6.13
N LEU A 15 -6.06 -2.19 -5.11
CA LEU A 15 -5.84 -2.82 -3.80
C LEU A 15 -6.01 -4.35 -3.85
N GLU A 16 -6.99 -4.86 -4.61
CA GLU A 16 -7.12 -6.29 -4.86
C GLU A 16 -5.90 -6.83 -5.59
N ARG A 17 -5.44 -6.12 -6.63
CA ARG A 17 -4.23 -6.48 -7.35
C ARG A 17 -3.01 -6.44 -6.44
N PHE A 18 -2.89 -5.41 -5.58
CA PHE A 18 -1.83 -5.30 -4.59
C PHE A 18 -1.76 -6.53 -3.69
N LEU A 19 -2.91 -7.00 -3.17
CA LEU A 19 -2.96 -8.19 -2.32
C LEU A 19 -2.44 -9.43 -3.06
N ILE A 20 -2.88 -9.63 -4.31
CA ILE A 20 -2.45 -10.78 -5.14
C ILE A 20 -0.93 -10.76 -5.37
N VAL A 21 -0.38 -9.62 -5.80
CA VAL A 21 1.04 -9.54 -6.18
C VAL A 21 1.96 -9.58 -4.95
N VAL A 22 1.54 -9.02 -3.82
CA VAL A 22 2.29 -9.11 -2.55
C VAL A 22 2.23 -10.52 -1.98
N GLU A 23 1.10 -11.24 -2.11
CA GLU A 23 1.01 -12.65 -1.73
C GLU A 23 2.02 -13.50 -2.50
N ASN A 24 2.16 -13.25 -3.80
CA ASN A 24 3.13 -13.90 -4.70
C ASN A 24 4.57 -13.37 -4.56
N GLU A 25 4.83 -12.46 -3.60
CA GLU A 25 6.13 -11.82 -3.40
C GLU A 25 6.66 -11.00 -4.59
N ASP A 26 5.77 -10.55 -5.47
CA ASP A 26 6.03 -9.61 -6.57
C ASP A 26 5.95 -8.17 -6.04
N PHE A 27 6.85 -7.85 -5.11
CA PHE A 27 6.77 -6.62 -4.33
C PHE A 27 7.02 -5.33 -5.14
N VAL A 28 7.73 -5.42 -6.27
CA VAL A 28 7.90 -4.27 -7.18
C VAL A 28 6.57 -3.94 -7.85
N GLU A 29 5.86 -4.96 -8.36
CA GLU A 29 4.51 -4.79 -8.89
C GLU A 29 3.56 -4.23 -7.82
N GLY A 30 3.69 -4.68 -6.56
CA GLY A 30 2.94 -4.10 -5.43
C GLY A 30 3.12 -2.58 -5.28
N HIS A 31 4.31 -2.05 -5.55
CA HIS A 31 4.49 -0.60 -5.62
C HIS A 31 3.70 0.00 -6.80
N GLU A 32 3.92 -0.55 -7.99
CA GLU A 32 3.44 0.00 -9.27
C GLU A 32 1.91 0.06 -9.33
N VAL A 33 1.21 -0.96 -8.83
CA VAL A 33 -0.26 -1.01 -8.91
C VAL A 33 -0.96 0.03 -8.04
N LEU A 34 -0.34 0.47 -6.93
CA LEU A 34 -0.90 1.49 -6.04
C LEU A 34 -0.43 2.92 -6.34
N GLU A 35 0.69 3.08 -7.03
CA GLU A 35 1.30 4.41 -7.29
C GLU A 35 0.34 5.39 -8.01
N PRO A 36 -0.42 5.00 -9.06
CA PRO A 36 -1.37 5.90 -9.71
C PRO A 36 -2.45 6.43 -8.75
N SER A 37 -2.99 5.55 -7.90
CA SER A 37 -4.01 5.91 -6.90
C SER A 37 -3.44 6.86 -5.85
N TRP A 38 -2.22 6.61 -5.36
CA TRP A 38 -1.54 7.51 -4.46
C TRP A 38 -1.31 8.90 -5.09
N HIS A 39 -0.88 8.94 -6.35
CA HIS A 39 -0.67 10.17 -7.09
C HIS A 39 -1.95 10.97 -7.34
N ALA A 40 -3.08 10.30 -7.51
CA ALA A 40 -4.38 10.94 -7.61
C ALA A 40 -4.80 11.51 -6.24
N PHE A 41 -4.76 10.70 -5.19
CA PHE A 41 -5.27 11.07 -3.87
C PHE A 41 -4.46 12.19 -3.21
N LYS A 42 -3.15 12.26 -3.43
CA LYS A 42 -2.31 13.33 -2.85
C LYS A 42 -2.65 14.73 -3.38
N LYS A 43 -3.45 14.84 -4.44
CA LYS A 43 -3.86 16.11 -5.05
C LYS A 43 -5.21 16.62 -4.53
N LEU A 44 -5.94 15.79 -3.78
CA LEU A 44 -7.29 16.08 -3.30
C LEU A 44 -7.26 16.15 -1.77
N PRO A 45 -7.59 17.31 -1.16
CA PRO A 45 -7.56 17.48 0.29
C PRO A 45 -8.41 16.44 1.06
N GLU A 46 -9.56 16.07 0.51
CA GLU A 46 -10.50 15.11 1.09
C GLU A 46 -9.96 13.67 1.16
N SER A 47 -8.98 13.32 0.32
CA SER A 47 -8.37 11.98 0.28
C SER A 47 -6.94 11.96 0.82
N LEU A 48 -6.49 13.01 1.52
CA LEU A 48 -5.11 13.12 1.97
C LEU A 48 -4.70 12.02 2.96
N ASN A 49 -5.62 11.60 3.84
CA ASN A 49 -5.39 10.48 4.75
C ASN A 49 -5.19 9.17 3.98
N ASP A 50 -6.05 8.89 2.99
CA ASP A 50 -5.92 7.72 2.13
C ASP A 50 -4.62 7.77 1.31
N ALA A 51 -4.21 8.95 0.84
CA ALA A 51 -2.92 9.12 0.17
C ALA A 51 -1.74 8.76 1.09
N PHE A 52 -1.79 9.12 2.38
CA PHE A 52 -0.76 8.74 3.33
C PHE A 52 -0.75 7.24 3.63
N ILE A 53 -1.93 6.61 3.73
CA ILE A 53 -2.04 5.16 3.89
C ILE A 53 -1.43 4.45 2.67
N LEU A 54 -1.81 4.83 1.45
CA LEU A 54 -1.26 4.27 0.22
C LEU A 54 0.26 4.45 0.14
N LYS A 55 0.77 5.62 0.53
CA LYS A 55 2.22 5.86 0.64
C LYS A 55 2.88 4.86 1.60
N GLY A 56 2.24 4.59 2.74
CA GLY A 56 2.68 3.55 3.67
C GLY A 56 2.78 2.18 3.00
N LEU A 57 1.69 1.71 2.37
CA LEU A 57 1.62 0.41 1.70
C LEU A 57 2.67 0.25 0.59
N ILE A 58 2.82 1.27 -0.27
CA ILE A 58 3.82 1.31 -1.35
C ILE A 58 5.25 1.20 -0.78
N ASN A 59 5.54 1.91 0.32
CA ASN A 59 6.85 1.81 0.98
C ASN A 59 7.04 0.44 1.64
N GLY A 60 5.99 -0.15 2.20
CA GLY A 60 6.02 -1.52 2.72
C GLY A 60 6.44 -2.51 1.64
N ALA A 61 5.77 -2.49 0.48
CA ALA A 61 6.14 -3.32 -0.67
C ALA A 61 7.59 -3.05 -1.14
N THR A 62 7.96 -1.77 -1.27
CA THR A 62 9.33 -1.38 -1.68
C THR A 62 10.40 -1.92 -0.71
N ALA A 63 10.14 -1.88 0.59
CA ALA A 63 11.04 -2.44 1.59
C ALA A 63 11.17 -3.96 1.48
N LEU A 64 10.07 -4.68 1.25
CA LEU A 64 10.12 -6.12 1.00
C LEU A 64 10.89 -6.47 -0.29
N ALA A 65 10.71 -5.67 -1.35
CA ALA A 65 11.48 -5.82 -2.58
C ALA A 65 12.99 -5.64 -2.36
N LEU A 66 13.39 -4.67 -1.52
CA LEU A 66 14.79 -4.47 -1.13
C LEU A 66 15.32 -5.65 -0.30
N ALA A 67 14.54 -6.14 0.66
CA ALA A 67 14.91 -7.27 1.50
C ALA A 67 15.11 -8.56 0.67
N LYS A 68 14.21 -8.83 -0.28
CA LYS A 68 14.33 -9.95 -1.24
C LYS A 68 15.61 -9.89 -2.08
N LYS A 69 16.18 -8.70 -2.28
CA LYS A 69 17.47 -8.46 -2.96
C LYS A 69 18.68 -8.43 -2.01
N GLY A 70 18.52 -8.80 -0.74
CA GLY A 70 19.58 -8.76 0.28
C GLY A 70 19.95 -7.36 0.78
N LYS A 71 19.19 -6.32 0.41
CA LYS A 71 19.48 -4.92 0.78
C LYS A 71 18.80 -4.55 2.11
N ILE A 72 19.13 -5.27 3.18
CA ILE A 72 18.42 -5.22 4.48
C ILE A 72 18.41 -3.82 5.12
N GLU A 73 19.54 -3.12 5.17
CA GLU A 73 19.61 -1.79 5.78
C GLU A 73 18.83 -0.72 4.98
N GLY A 74 18.70 -0.91 3.67
CA GLY A 74 17.80 -0.10 2.84
C GLY A 74 16.33 -0.43 3.12
N ALA A 75 16.01 -1.72 3.21
CA ALA A 75 14.66 -2.20 3.51
C ALA A 75 14.15 -1.66 4.86
N LYS A 76 14.96 -1.77 5.93
CA LYS A 76 14.62 -1.24 7.27
C LYS A 76 14.31 0.26 7.23
N ARG A 77 15.15 1.05 6.55
CA ARG A 77 14.94 2.50 6.39
C ARG A 77 13.63 2.81 5.68
N VAL A 78 13.34 2.16 4.56
CA VAL A 78 12.08 2.36 3.82
C VAL A 78 10.88 1.91 4.65
N TRP A 79 10.99 0.79 5.38
CA TRP A 79 9.92 0.25 6.22
C TRP A 79 9.47 1.21 7.33
N THR A 80 10.36 2.05 7.86
CA THR A 80 9.95 3.09 8.83
C THR A 80 8.86 4.02 8.28
N THR A 81 8.82 4.24 6.97
CA THR A 81 7.75 5.03 6.32
C THR A 81 6.43 4.27 6.33
N PHE A 82 6.46 2.95 6.12
CA PHE A 82 5.28 2.10 6.29
C PHE A 82 4.76 2.18 7.74
N GLU A 83 5.63 2.01 8.72
CA GLU A 83 5.27 2.05 10.16
C GLU A 83 4.72 3.41 10.58
N LYS A 84 5.25 4.51 10.03
CA LYS A 84 4.74 5.86 10.28
C LYS A 84 3.27 6.03 9.86
N TYR A 85 2.86 5.42 8.74
CA TYR A 85 1.54 5.66 8.15
C TYR A 85 0.52 4.53 8.42
N ALA A 86 0.97 3.32 8.74
CA ALA A 86 0.08 2.20 9.06
C ALA A 86 -0.96 2.50 10.15
N PRO A 87 -0.65 3.25 11.24
CA PRO A 87 -1.63 3.62 12.26
C PRO A 87 -2.81 4.46 11.72
N LEU A 88 -2.64 5.18 10.61
CA LEU A 88 -3.73 5.96 10.01
C LEU A 88 -4.88 5.10 9.51
N ILE A 89 -4.63 3.81 9.23
CA ILE A 89 -5.66 2.85 8.79
C ILE A 89 -6.75 2.73 9.85
N GLU A 90 -6.40 2.68 11.13
CA GLU A 90 -7.37 2.53 12.22
C GLU A 90 -8.13 3.83 12.52
N LEU A 91 -7.61 4.97 12.07
CA LEU A 91 -8.26 6.27 12.20
C LEU A 91 -9.08 6.64 10.96
N SER A 92 -9.00 5.85 9.88
CA SER A 92 -9.66 6.16 8.61
C SER A 92 -11.13 5.75 8.61
N THR A 93 -11.99 6.69 8.20
CA THR A 93 -13.41 6.47 7.92
C THR A 93 -13.68 6.10 6.46
N SER A 94 -12.63 5.92 5.65
CA SER A 94 -12.74 5.54 4.25
C SER A 94 -13.39 4.17 4.07
N GLU A 95 -14.18 4.01 3.01
CA GLU A 95 -14.73 2.71 2.61
C GLU A 95 -13.62 1.70 2.23
N LEU A 96 -12.42 2.21 1.92
CA LEU A 96 -11.23 1.41 1.54
C LEU A 96 -10.54 0.77 2.75
N THR A 97 -10.87 1.19 3.98
CA THR A 97 -10.23 0.74 5.22
C THR A 97 -10.13 -0.80 5.37
N PRO A 98 -11.14 -1.61 5.02
CA PRO A 98 -11.01 -3.07 5.06
C PRO A 98 -9.85 -3.62 4.21
N TYR A 99 -9.66 -3.09 3.00
CA TYR A 99 -8.57 -3.47 2.10
C TYR A 99 -7.23 -2.98 2.62
N TYR A 100 -7.16 -1.76 3.15
CA TYR A 100 -5.94 -1.25 3.78
C TYR A 100 -5.49 -2.12 4.94
N ARG A 101 -6.42 -2.55 5.81
CA ARG A 101 -6.11 -3.48 6.91
C ARG A 101 -5.58 -4.81 6.40
N GLN A 102 -6.18 -5.36 5.34
CA GLN A 102 -5.71 -6.61 4.74
C GLN A 102 -4.31 -6.47 4.15
N ALA A 103 -4.06 -5.40 3.38
CA ALA A 103 -2.76 -5.10 2.80
C ALA A 103 -1.68 -4.90 3.87
N CYS A 104 -2.00 -4.17 4.95
CA CYS A 104 -1.11 -3.94 6.08
C CYS A 104 -0.71 -5.26 6.76
N ARG A 105 -1.70 -6.11 7.09
CA ARG A 105 -1.45 -7.43 7.70
C ARG A 105 -0.59 -8.32 6.80
N LEU A 106 -0.88 -8.32 5.49
CA LEU A 106 -0.12 -9.10 4.52
C LEU A 106 1.34 -8.65 4.45
N LEU A 107 1.60 -7.35 4.36
CA LEU A 107 2.96 -6.80 4.38
C LEU A 107 3.70 -7.19 5.68
N GLN A 108 3.04 -7.05 6.83
CA GLN A 108 3.62 -7.44 8.13
C GLN A 108 3.95 -8.93 8.17
N HIS A 109 3.08 -9.79 7.65
CA HIS A 109 3.31 -11.23 7.57
C HIS A 109 4.50 -11.59 6.65
N LYS A 110 4.67 -10.87 5.54
CA LYS A 110 5.79 -11.06 4.60
C LYS A 110 7.09 -10.39 5.06
N LYS A 111 7.09 -9.60 6.15
CA LYS A 111 8.29 -8.92 6.68
C LYS A 111 9.33 -9.95 7.13
N ARG A 112 10.50 -9.94 6.47
CA ARG A 112 11.65 -10.82 6.79
C ARG A 112 12.95 -10.03 6.78
N PHE A 113 13.18 -9.22 7.81
CA PHE A 113 14.40 -8.39 7.91
C PHE A 113 15.47 -8.99 8.81
N ASP A 114 15.13 -10.04 9.55
CA ASP A 114 15.97 -10.63 10.60
C ASP A 114 16.39 -12.08 10.27
N MET A 115 16.36 -12.47 8.99
CA MET A 115 16.92 -13.74 8.52
C MET A 115 18.34 -13.57 8.00
#